data_AF-A0A520JWG8-F1
#
_entry.id   AF-A0A520JWG8-F1
#
_cell.length_a   1.000
_cell.length_b   1.000
_cell.length_c   1.000
_cell.angle_alpha   90.00
_cell.angle_beta   90.00
_cell.angle_gamma   90.00
#
_symmetry.space_group_name_H-M   'P 1'
#
loop_
_entity.id
_entity.type
_entity.pdbx_description
1 polymer ?
#
loop_
_entity_poly.entity_id
_entity_poly.type
_entity_poly.pdbx_seq_one_letter_code
_entity_poly.pdbx_strand_id
1 'polypeptide(L)'
;MLTSTYIHIPHIGRTVEHRIWSCGIRTWSEFAERQDRIPISAAKKTTILAGIDESMQHLGAHDAGFFAKSLPKSEHWRAYHDFKDKIAFVDIETTGLSQHHSRMTVVGIYDGKKAKAYVRGIDLDDIVCELAKYDFLVTYNGARFDLPFIKHEYPEIEFNQLHMDLMYP
;
A
#
# COMPACT_ATOMS: atom_id res chain seq x y z
N MET A 1 4.69 10.94 -5.00
CA MET A 1 5.08 9.52 -4.85
C MET A 1 6.06 9.37 -3.70
N LEU A 2 6.48 8.16 -3.34
CA LEU A 2 7.18 7.88 -2.06
C LEU A 2 8.30 8.87 -1.74
N THR A 3 9.18 9.14 -2.70
CA THR A 3 10.29 10.09 -2.53
C THR A 3 9.87 11.53 -2.27
N SER A 4 8.60 11.87 -2.44
CA SER A 4 8.01 13.19 -2.18
C SER A 4 7.20 13.27 -0.89
N THR A 5 7.09 12.18 -0.12
CA THR A 5 6.28 12.13 1.09
C THR A 5 7.14 11.93 2.33
N TYR A 6 6.68 12.44 3.46
CA TYR A 6 7.41 12.35 4.75
C TYR A 6 6.54 11.80 5.87
N ILE A 7 5.25 11.56 5.59
CA ILE A 7 4.24 11.20 6.61
C ILE A 7 4.39 9.78 7.17
N HIS A 8 5.18 8.93 6.50
CA HIS A 8 5.54 7.61 7.01
C HIS A 8 6.65 7.67 8.06
N ILE A 9 7.35 8.80 8.18
CA ILE A 9 8.41 8.98 9.17
C ILE A 9 7.77 9.28 10.53
N PRO A 10 8.17 8.59 11.62
CA PRO A 10 7.62 8.82 12.95
C PRO A 10 7.61 10.29 13.35
N HIS A 11 6.50 10.74 13.94
CA HIS A 11 6.26 12.11 14.39
C HIS A 11 6.18 13.19 13.29
N ILE A 12 6.18 12.80 12.01
CA ILE A 12 6.02 13.70 10.87
C ILE A 12 4.59 13.54 10.32
N GLY A 13 3.78 14.58 10.48
CA GLY A 13 2.41 14.62 9.95
C GLY A 13 2.30 15.54 8.72
N ARG A 14 1.10 15.57 8.12
CA ARG A 14 0.77 16.39 6.94
C ARG A 14 1.15 17.86 7.09
N THR A 15 0.99 18.45 8.27
CA THR A 15 1.36 19.87 8.51
C THR A 15 2.85 20.13 8.28
N VAL A 16 3.71 19.18 8.66
CA VAL A 16 5.16 19.29 8.43
C VAL A 16 5.47 19.07 6.95
N GLU A 17 4.89 18.03 6.35
CA GLU A 17 5.05 17.74 4.92
C GLU A 17 4.63 18.92 4.03
N HIS A 18 3.46 19.50 4.26
CA HIS A 18 3.00 20.68 3.51
C HIS A 18 3.95 21.87 3.65
N ARG A 19 4.55 22.06 4.83
CA ARG A 19 5.55 23.12 5.06
C ARG A 19 6.85 22.86 4.29
N ILE A 20 7.28 21.61 4.18
CA ILE A 20 8.41 21.23 3.33
C ILE A 20 8.10 21.58 1.87
N TRP A 21 6.92 21.18 1.38
CA TRP A 21 6.51 21.45 0.02
C TRP A 21 6.33 22.94 -0.29
N SER A 22 5.83 23.75 0.66
CA SER A 22 5.67 25.19 0.48
C SER A 22 7.00 25.93 0.36
N CYS A 23 8.11 25.33 0.84
CA CYS A 23 9.47 25.81 0.61
C CYS A 23 10.06 25.36 -0.74
N GLY A 24 9.25 24.75 -1.62
CA GLY A 24 9.68 24.29 -2.94
C GLY A 24 10.65 23.10 -2.86
N ILE A 25 10.51 22.26 -1.83
CA ILE A 25 11.21 20.98 -1.68
C ILE A 25 10.22 19.87 -1.96
N ARG A 26 10.45 19.10 -3.02
CA ARG A 26 9.51 18.11 -3.55
C ARG A 26 10.01 16.67 -3.41
N THR A 27 11.28 16.47 -3.09
CA THR A 27 11.89 15.14 -3.00
C THR A 27 12.75 14.99 -1.75
N TRP A 28 13.01 13.76 -1.35
CA TRP A 28 13.94 13.42 -0.26
C TRP A 28 15.34 13.97 -0.52
N SER A 29 15.84 13.87 -1.75
CA SER A 29 17.14 14.43 -2.14
C SER A 29 17.18 15.95 -1.98
N GLU A 30 16.15 16.66 -2.45
CA GLU A 30 16.03 18.11 -2.24
C GLU A 30 15.94 18.48 -0.76
N PHE A 31 15.30 17.66 0.07
CA PHE A 31 15.26 17.88 1.52
C PHE A 31 16.67 17.74 2.12
N ALA A 32 17.40 16.67 1.78
CA ALA A 32 18.75 16.44 2.29
C ALA A 32 19.70 17.61 1.97
N GLU A 33 19.59 18.20 0.78
CA GLU A 33 20.42 19.33 0.34
C GLU A 33 19.99 20.69 0.90
N ARG A 34 18.68 20.91 1.10
CA ARG A 34 18.11 22.25 1.34
C ARG A 34 17.34 22.39 2.65
N GLN A 35 17.37 21.40 3.54
CA GLN A 35 16.64 21.39 4.81
C GLN A 35 16.86 22.63 5.68
N ASP A 36 18.01 23.29 5.58
CA ASP A 36 18.31 24.51 6.34
C ASP A 36 17.35 25.66 6.05
N ARG A 37 16.76 25.68 4.84
CA ARG A 37 15.79 26.69 4.39
C ARG A 37 14.37 26.44 4.91
N ILE A 38 14.12 25.30 5.56
CA ILE A 38 12.77 24.91 6.01
C ILE A 38 12.55 25.39 7.46
N PRO A 39 11.45 26.11 7.75
CA PRO A 39 11.14 26.59 9.10
C PRO A 39 10.52 25.48 9.98
N ILE A 40 11.34 24.48 10.30
CA ILE A 40 11.06 23.38 11.24
C ILE A 40 12.25 23.22 12.21
N SER A 41 12.01 22.61 13.38
CA SER A 41 13.05 22.43 14.40
C SER A 41 14.20 21.54 13.92
N ALA A 42 15.40 21.77 14.45
CA ALA A 42 16.58 20.94 14.16
C ALA A 42 16.33 19.47 14.47
N ALA A 43 15.66 19.16 15.59
CA ALA A 43 15.27 17.78 15.93
C ALA A 43 14.42 17.13 14.83
N LYS A 44 13.43 17.83 14.27
CA LYS A 44 12.62 17.30 13.16
C LYS A 44 13.44 17.09 11.90
N LYS A 45 14.38 17.98 11.60
CA LYS A 45 15.30 17.82 10.46
C LYS A 45 16.12 16.54 10.60
N THR A 46 16.73 16.32 11.75
CA THR A 46 17.47 15.08 12.06
C THR A 46 16.59 13.85 11.92
N THR A 47 15.38 13.86 12.47
CA THR A 47 14.42 12.74 12.33
C THR A 47 14.06 12.48 10.87
N ILE A 48 13.81 13.52 10.08
CA ILE A 48 13.46 13.38 8.66
C ILE A 48 14.64 12.83 7.86
N LEU A 49 15.87 13.31 8.08
CA LEU A 49 17.06 12.78 7.41
C LEU A 49 17.25 11.29 7.68
N ALA A 50 17.19 10.89 8.96
CA ALA A 50 17.32 9.48 9.33
C ALA A 50 16.20 8.62 8.71
N GLY A 51 14.96 9.13 8.73
CA GLY A 51 13.83 8.45 8.10
C GLY A 51 13.95 8.37 6.58
N ILE A 52 14.53 9.38 5.92
CA ILE A 52 14.84 9.36 4.48
C ILE A 52 15.87 8.28 4.18
N ASP A 53 16.95 8.21 4.96
CA ASP A 53 18.02 7.21 4.76
C ASP A 53 17.48 5.78 4.89
N GLU A 54 16.70 5.50 5.94
CA GLU A 54 15.98 4.22 6.11
C GLU A 54 15.03 3.95 4.95
N SER A 55 14.23 4.95 4.55
CA SER A 55 13.26 4.79 3.45
C SER A 55 13.92 4.52 2.11
N MET A 56 15.08 5.12 1.84
CA MET A 56 15.86 4.85 0.62
C MET A 56 16.38 3.40 0.60
N GLN A 57 16.79 2.86 1.76
CA GLN A 57 17.21 1.46 1.86
C GLN A 57 16.04 0.50 1.58
N HIS A 58 14.88 0.72 2.22
CA HIS A 58 13.69 -0.10 1.99
C HIS A 58 13.15 0.03 0.55
N LEU A 59 13.19 1.24 -0.03
CA LEU A 59 12.81 1.44 -1.43
C LEU A 59 13.76 0.71 -2.38
N GLY A 60 15.07 0.79 -2.16
CA GLY A 60 16.07 0.08 -2.96
C GLY A 60 15.99 -1.45 -2.83
N ALA A 61 15.52 -1.96 -1.69
CA ALA A 61 15.26 -3.37 -1.46
C ALA A 61 13.87 -3.84 -1.95
N HIS A 62 13.05 -2.94 -2.51
CA HIS A 62 11.65 -3.20 -2.85
C HIS A 62 10.83 -3.78 -1.69
N ASP A 63 11.03 -3.28 -0.47
CA ASP A 63 10.28 -3.72 0.71
C ASP A 63 8.94 -2.98 0.84
N ALA A 64 7.91 -3.52 0.20
CA ALA A 64 6.55 -2.98 0.29
C ALA A 64 5.97 -3.08 1.71
N GLY A 65 6.39 -4.09 2.48
CA GLY A 65 5.89 -4.34 3.83
C GLY A 65 6.25 -3.21 4.80
N PHE A 66 7.43 -2.61 4.66
CA PHE A 66 7.81 -1.39 5.37
C PHE A 66 6.82 -0.25 5.10
N PHE A 67 6.58 0.07 3.82
CA PHE A 67 5.68 1.17 3.46
C PHE A 67 4.22 0.88 3.81
N ALA A 68 3.76 -0.36 3.71
CA ALA A 68 2.41 -0.77 4.08
C ALA A 68 2.10 -0.64 5.58
N LYS A 69 3.15 -0.69 6.43
CA LYS A 69 3.06 -0.49 7.89
C LYS A 69 3.21 0.98 8.28
N SER A 70 4.09 1.70 7.59
CA SER A 70 4.50 3.06 7.98
C SER A 70 3.62 4.14 7.36
N LEU A 71 3.07 3.93 6.16
CA LEU A 71 2.12 4.88 5.56
C LEU A 71 0.71 4.72 6.13
N PRO A 72 -0.04 5.83 6.28
CA PRO A 72 -1.48 5.74 6.43
C PRO A 72 -2.11 4.98 5.25
N LYS A 73 -3.10 4.11 5.52
CA LYS A 73 -3.77 3.30 4.48
C LYS A 73 -4.29 4.14 3.30
N SER A 74 -4.85 5.33 3.58
CA SER A 74 -5.33 6.26 2.54
C SER A 74 -4.23 6.90 1.69
N GLU A 75 -2.96 6.70 2.01
CA GLU A 75 -1.82 7.28 1.31
C GLU A 75 -0.97 6.21 0.60
N HIS A 76 -1.39 4.94 0.65
CA HIS A 76 -0.74 3.83 -0.06
C HIS A 76 -0.65 4.05 -1.57
N TRP A 77 -1.58 4.81 -2.17
CA TRP A 77 -1.54 5.18 -3.59
C TRP A 77 -0.22 5.85 -4.00
N ARG A 78 0.48 6.50 -3.05
CA ARG A 78 1.78 7.15 -3.31
C ARG A 78 2.87 6.18 -3.73
N ALA A 79 2.72 4.91 -3.37
CA ALA A 79 3.64 3.82 -3.67
C ALA A 79 3.36 3.16 -5.03
N TYR A 80 2.29 3.55 -5.73
CA TYR A 80 1.81 2.87 -6.93
C TYR A 80 2.93 2.63 -7.95
N HIS A 81 3.62 3.69 -8.40
CA HIS A 81 4.60 3.52 -9.47
C HIS A 81 5.90 2.87 -9.00
N ASP A 82 6.21 2.88 -7.72
CA ASP A 82 7.39 2.19 -7.16
C ASP A 82 7.17 0.67 -7.02
N PHE A 83 5.91 0.23 -6.90
CA PHE A 83 5.53 -1.17 -6.64
C PHE A 83 4.58 -1.79 -7.67
N LYS A 84 4.29 -1.09 -8.77
CA LYS A 84 3.35 -1.54 -9.82
C LYS A 84 3.75 -2.86 -10.50
N ASP A 85 5.02 -3.26 -10.44
CA ASP A 85 5.49 -4.46 -11.13
C ASP A 85 4.97 -5.77 -10.51
N LYS A 86 4.54 -5.71 -9.25
CA LYS A 86 3.90 -6.80 -8.51
C LYS A 86 2.56 -6.34 -7.91
N ILE A 87 1.76 -5.70 -8.76
CA ILE A 87 0.41 -5.26 -8.40
C ILE A 87 -0.63 -6.33 -8.75
N ALA A 88 -1.69 -6.42 -7.95
CA ALA A 88 -2.88 -7.19 -8.27
C ALA A 88 -4.13 -6.35 -8.06
N PHE A 89 -4.96 -6.25 -9.09
CA PHE A 89 -6.33 -5.77 -9.00
C PHE A 89 -7.21 -6.97 -8.67
N VAL A 90 -7.84 -6.94 -7.49
CA VAL A 90 -8.59 -8.06 -6.91
C VAL A 90 -10.05 -7.68 -6.80
N ASP A 91 -10.91 -8.62 -7.18
CA ASP A 91 -12.36 -8.52 -7.07
C ASP A 91 -12.94 -9.92 -6.78
N ILE A 92 -14.04 -10.00 -6.05
CA ILE A 92 -14.67 -11.28 -5.68
C ILE A 92 -16.16 -11.33 -6.02
N GLU A 93 -16.63 -12.53 -6.35
CA GLU A 93 -18.05 -12.82 -6.46
C GLU A 93 -18.49 -13.69 -5.28
N THR A 94 -19.67 -13.43 -4.74
CA THR A 94 -20.20 -14.18 -3.59
C THR A 94 -21.66 -14.54 -3.77
N THR A 95 -22.13 -15.57 -3.07
CA THR A 95 -23.55 -15.95 -3.06
C THR A 95 -24.44 -14.96 -2.28
N GLY A 96 -23.86 -13.92 -1.68
CA GLY A 96 -24.53 -12.97 -0.81
C GLY A 96 -23.56 -12.11 -0.01
N LEU A 97 -24.08 -11.12 0.71
CA LEU A 97 -23.27 -10.04 1.28
C LEU A 97 -22.61 -10.34 2.63
N SER A 98 -22.91 -11.49 3.26
CA SER A 98 -22.40 -11.81 4.60
C SER A 98 -21.38 -12.93 4.53
N GLN A 99 -20.12 -12.66 4.90
CA GLN A 99 -19.08 -13.69 5.00
C GLN A 99 -19.46 -14.85 5.93
N HIS A 100 -20.32 -14.60 6.93
CA HIS A 100 -20.78 -15.64 7.87
C HIS A 100 -21.86 -16.57 7.31
N HIS A 101 -22.61 -16.12 6.30
CA HIS A 101 -23.78 -16.83 5.76
C HIS A 101 -23.71 -17.07 4.25
N SER A 102 -22.67 -16.61 3.60
CA SER A 102 -22.47 -16.70 2.15
C SER A 102 -21.10 -17.29 1.85
N ARG A 103 -20.85 -17.57 0.58
CA ARG A 103 -19.61 -18.18 0.09
C ARG A 103 -19.09 -17.39 -1.10
N MET A 104 -17.77 -17.23 -1.16
CA MET A 104 -17.05 -16.66 -2.28
C MET A 104 -17.05 -17.65 -3.46
N THR A 105 -17.62 -17.32 -4.59
CA THR A 105 -17.74 -18.24 -5.73
C THR A 105 -16.57 -18.11 -6.69
N VAL A 106 -16.09 -16.88 -6.89
CA VAL A 106 -15.01 -16.56 -7.82
C VAL A 106 -14.11 -15.48 -7.23
N VAL A 107 -12.81 -15.55 -7.51
CA VAL A 107 -11.86 -14.46 -7.29
C VAL A 107 -11.23 -14.10 -8.63
N GLY A 108 -11.38 -12.84 -9.05
CA GLY A 108 -10.70 -12.26 -10.18
C GLY A 108 -9.40 -11.58 -9.74
N ILE A 109 -8.30 -11.87 -10.43
CA ILE A 109 -7.00 -11.22 -10.20
C ILE A 109 -6.43 -10.77 -11.54
N TYR A 110 -6.16 -9.48 -11.67
CA TYR A 110 -5.45 -8.90 -12.82
C TYR A 110 -4.11 -8.29 -12.37
N ASP A 111 -3.00 -8.70 -12.97
CA ASP A 111 -1.65 -8.26 -12.57
C ASP A 111 -1.12 -7.05 -13.38
N GLY A 112 -1.99 -6.39 -14.15
CA GLY A 112 -1.59 -5.37 -15.12
C GLY A 112 -1.21 -5.92 -16.50
N LYS A 113 -1.15 -7.25 -16.67
CA LYS A 113 -0.81 -7.92 -17.94
C LYS A 113 -1.77 -9.06 -18.28
N LYS A 114 -2.17 -9.86 -17.29
CA LYS A 114 -3.00 -11.06 -17.44
C LYS A 114 -4.08 -11.07 -16.37
N ALA A 115 -5.28 -11.45 -16.78
CA ALA A 115 -6.39 -11.73 -15.88
C ALA A 115 -6.45 -13.24 -15.61
N LYS A 116 -6.67 -13.59 -14.35
CA LYS A 116 -6.93 -14.94 -13.87
C LYS A 116 -8.23 -14.92 -13.08
N ALA A 117 -9.00 -16.00 -13.20
CA ALA A 117 -10.18 -16.23 -12.39
C ALA A 117 -10.03 -17.57 -11.70
N TYR A 118 -10.26 -17.58 -10.40
CA TYR A 118 -10.24 -18.79 -9.57
C TYR A 118 -11.65 -19.09 -9.11
N VAL A 119 -12.10 -20.33 -9.29
CA VAL A 119 -13.51 -20.72 -9.15
C VAL A 119 -13.67 -21.79 -8.08
N ARG A 120 -14.67 -21.62 -7.21
CA ARG A 120 -14.97 -22.58 -6.15
C ARG A 120 -15.19 -23.99 -6.71
N GLY A 121 -14.51 -24.97 -6.12
CA GLY A 121 -14.60 -26.37 -6.52
C GLY A 121 -13.78 -26.72 -7.77
N ILE A 122 -13.03 -25.76 -8.32
CA ILE A 122 -12.07 -25.97 -9.41
C ILE A 122 -10.66 -25.66 -8.89
N ASP A 123 -10.38 -24.39 -8.59
CA ASP A 123 -9.04 -23.90 -8.27
C ASP A 123 -9.05 -22.70 -7.29
N LEU A 124 -10.17 -22.43 -6.60
CA LEU A 124 -10.26 -21.29 -5.66
C LEU A 124 -9.19 -21.29 -4.58
N ASP A 125 -8.74 -22.46 -4.11
CA ASP A 125 -7.74 -22.56 -3.05
C ASP A 125 -6.34 -22.09 -3.50
N ASP A 126 -6.09 -22.01 -4.81
CA ASP A 126 -4.82 -21.53 -5.37
C ASP A 126 -4.61 -20.02 -5.12
N ILE A 127 -5.65 -19.29 -4.71
CA ILE A 127 -5.54 -17.85 -4.38
C ILE A 127 -4.58 -17.59 -3.23
N VAL A 128 -4.38 -18.56 -2.32
CA VAL A 128 -3.43 -18.43 -1.19
C VAL A 128 -2.02 -18.22 -1.73
N CYS A 129 -1.59 -19.07 -2.66
CA CYS A 129 -0.28 -18.94 -3.29
C CYS A 129 -0.23 -17.80 -4.32
N GLU A 130 -1.34 -17.50 -4.98
CA GLU A 130 -1.40 -16.44 -5.98
C GLU A 130 -1.28 -15.05 -5.35
N LEU A 131 -2.06 -14.74 -4.30
CA LEU A 131 -2.04 -13.43 -3.64
C LEU A 131 -0.69 -13.12 -2.97
N ALA A 132 0.03 -14.15 -2.53
CA ALA A 132 1.36 -14.02 -1.94
C ALA A 132 2.45 -13.52 -2.93
N LYS A 133 2.18 -13.52 -4.25
CA LYS A 133 3.12 -13.05 -5.26
C LYS A 133 3.16 -11.53 -5.40
N TYR A 134 2.15 -10.85 -4.88
CA TYR A 134 1.95 -9.42 -5.08
C TYR A 134 2.38 -8.64 -3.84
N ASP A 135 2.96 -7.46 -4.10
CA ASP A 135 3.42 -6.51 -3.08
C ASP A 135 2.42 -5.35 -2.92
N PHE A 136 1.47 -5.22 -3.86
CA PHE A 136 0.46 -4.17 -3.89
C PHE A 136 -0.89 -4.72 -4.36
N LEU A 137 -1.93 -4.59 -3.54
CA LEU A 137 -3.32 -4.89 -3.90
C LEU A 137 -4.13 -3.63 -4.24
N VAL A 138 -4.98 -3.72 -5.25
CA VAL A 138 -5.95 -2.69 -5.62
C VAL A 138 -7.33 -3.31 -5.67
N THR A 139 -8.31 -2.66 -5.06
CA THR A 139 -9.71 -3.13 -5.00
C THR A 139 -10.66 -1.94 -5.13
N TYR A 140 -11.95 -2.20 -5.34
CA TYR A 140 -13.01 -1.20 -5.17
C TYR A 140 -13.95 -1.62 -4.04
N ASN A 141 -13.98 -0.88 -2.93
CA ASN A 141 -14.66 -1.24 -1.67
C ASN A 141 -14.15 -2.54 -1.03
N GLY A 142 -12.97 -3.02 -1.43
CA GLY A 142 -12.41 -4.28 -0.97
C GLY A 142 -11.87 -4.26 0.46
N ALA A 143 -11.53 -3.09 1.03
CA ALA A 143 -11.17 -3.00 2.44
C ALA A 143 -12.32 -3.41 3.37
N ARG A 144 -13.56 -3.20 2.91
CA ARG A 144 -14.78 -3.49 3.69
C ARG A 144 -15.46 -4.78 3.29
N PHE A 145 -15.23 -5.25 2.07
CA PHE A 145 -15.92 -6.40 1.51
C PHE A 145 -14.96 -7.52 1.14
N ASP A 146 -14.18 -7.34 0.07
CA ASP A 146 -13.35 -8.37 -0.54
C ASP A 146 -12.32 -8.98 0.42
N LEU A 147 -11.45 -8.15 1.00
CA LEU A 147 -10.36 -8.63 1.86
C LEU A 147 -10.89 -9.31 3.14
N PRO A 148 -11.91 -8.77 3.85
CA PRO A 148 -12.57 -9.49 4.94
C PRO A 148 -13.16 -10.83 4.53
N PHE A 149 -13.82 -10.92 3.37
CA PHE A 149 -14.41 -12.17 2.88
C PHE A 149 -13.34 -13.21 2.57
N ILE A 150 -12.27 -12.81 1.87
CA ILE A 150 -11.12 -13.67 1.58
C ILE A 150 -10.48 -14.15 2.89
N LYS A 151 -10.25 -13.25 3.85
CA LYS A 151 -9.65 -13.58 5.15
C LYS A 151 -10.53 -14.51 5.98
N HIS A 152 -11.85 -14.40 5.87
CA HIS A 152 -12.79 -15.26 6.57
C HIS A 152 -12.72 -16.70 6.07
N GLU A 153 -12.64 -16.90 4.75
CA GLU A 153 -12.58 -18.23 4.14
C GLU A 153 -11.17 -18.82 4.11
N TYR A 154 -10.13 -17.97 4.04
CA TYR A 154 -8.72 -18.35 4.03
C TYR A 154 -7.95 -17.60 5.14
N PRO A 155 -8.09 -18.01 6.41
CA PRO A 155 -7.45 -17.37 7.55
C PRO A 155 -5.92 -17.33 7.50
N GLU A 156 -5.28 -18.18 6.68
CA GLU A 156 -3.85 -18.23 6.44
C GLU A 156 -3.31 -17.09 5.57
N ILE A 157 -4.18 -16.41 4.80
CA ILE A 157 -3.76 -15.28 3.95
C ILE A 157 -3.54 -14.06 4.82
N GLU A 158 -2.31 -13.55 4.85
CA GLU A 158 -1.97 -12.30 5.56
C GLU A 158 -1.85 -11.14 4.58
N PHE A 159 -2.70 -10.11 4.75
CA PHE A 159 -2.71 -8.91 3.93
C PHE A 159 -1.69 -7.87 4.41
N ASN A 160 -0.40 -8.20 4.24
CA ASN A 160 0.73 -7.33 4.60
C ASN A 160 1.18 -6.39 3.47
N GLN A 161 0.58 -6.53 2.28
CA GLN A 161 0.87 -5.72 1.11
C GLN A 161 0.45 -4.26 1.30
N LEU A 162 1.00 -3.40 0.44
CA LEU A 162 0.35 -2.14 0.13
C LEU A 162 -1.06 -2.42 -0.40
N HIS A 163 -2.01 -1.56 -0.06
CA HIS A 163 -3.41 -1.71 -0.46
C HIS A 163 -4.02 -0.37 -0.79
N MET A 164 -4.54 -0.22 -2.00
CA MET A 164 -5.29 0.95 -2.46
C MET A 164 -6.74 0.55 -2.72
N ASP A 165 -7.64 1.04 -1.88
CA ASP A 165 -9.07 0.91 -2.09
C ASP A 165 -9.60 2.13 -2.84
N LEU A 166 -10.09 1.91 -4.06
CA LEU A 166 -10.58 2.95 -4.96
C LEU A 166 -11.92 3.56 -4.53
N MET A 167 -12.61 3.01 -3.52
CA MET A 167 -13.81 3.64 -2.96
C MET A 167 -13.50 4.95 -2.23
N TYR A 168 -12.28 5.08 -1.69
CA TYR A 168 -11.85 6.22 -0.88
C TYR A 168 -10.72 6.98 -1.59
N PRO A 169 -11.05 7.90 -2.52
CA PRO A 169 -10.06 8.73 -3.21
C PRO A 169 -9.38 9.75 -2.30
#